data_AF-A0A174R0H8-F1
#
_entry.id   AF-A0A174R0H8-F1
#
_cell.length_a   1.000
_cell.length_b   1.000
_cell.length_c   1.000
_cell.angle_alpha   90.00
_cell.angle_beta   90.00
_cell.angle_gamma   90.00
#
_symmetry.space_group_name_H-M   'P 1'
#
loop_
_entity.id
_entity.type
_entity.pdbx_description
1 polymer ?
#
loop_
_entity_poly.entity_id
_entity_poly.type
_entity_poly.pdbx_seq_one_letter_code
_entity_poly.pdbx_strand_id
1 'polypeptide(L)'
;MRRKNYKYKKKGSMLIECLVATFILTTICMLFVSINKGDMVSFKERERARDNSILLNNIISELKFNVKLEDLEEKFINNKLSINIGEDFNNKLQNENILNINDESRKKFILVEKVQDLENGIKLNLILKEDDIEILKYEVTKELWMEKRKKEKGIH
;
A
#
# COMPACT_ATOMS: atom_id res chain seq x y z
N MET A 1 82.49 6.10 18.37
CA MET A 1 81.37 6.74 19.10
C MET A 1 80.14 6.80 18.21
N ARG A 2 79.05 6.06 18.52
CA ARG A 2 77.77 6.18 17.81
C ARG A 2 76.81 7.02 18.66
N ARG A 3 76.41 8.20 18.17
CA ARG A 3 75.36 9.03 18.79
C ARG A 3 74.00 8.38 18.54
N LYS A 4 73.27 8.01 19.60
CA LYS A 4 71.87 7.59 19.51
C LYS A 4 71.00 8.84 19.37
N ASN A 5 70.40 9.03 18.19
CA ASN A 5 69.39 10.06 17.98
C ASN A 5 68.06 9.60 18.56
N TYR A 6 67.68 10.14 19.72
CA TYR A 6 66.34 9.96 20.26
C TYR A 6 65.38 10.91 19.54
N LYS A 7 64.55 10.39 18.64
CA LYS A 7 63.38 11.11 18.11
C LYS A 7 62.34 11.23 19.24
N TYR A 8 62.19 12.41 19.83
CA TYR A 8 61.08 12.69 20.75
C TYR A 8 59.75 12.58 19.99
N LYS A 9 58.91 11.60 20.33
CA LYS A 9 57.51 11.56 19.88
C LYS A 9 56.75 12.66 20.60
N LYS A 10 56.21 13.64 19.88
CA LYS A 10 55.27 14.63 20.45
C LYS A 10 54.03 13.87 20.92
N LYS A 11 53.80 13.82 22.24
CA LYS A 11 52.56 13.27 22.81
C LYS A 11 51.47 14.34 22.67
N GLY A 12 50.35 14.01 22.01
CA GLY A 12 49.16 14.86 21.97
C GLY A 12 48.58 15.04 23.37
N SER A 13 47.76 16.08 23.55
CA SER A 13 47.03 16.28 24.81
C SER A 13 45.91 15.23 24.89
N MET A 14 46.01 14.33 25.87
CA MET A 14 45.07 13.22 26.09
C MET A 14 43.62 13.69 26.27
N LEU A 15 43.43 14.90 26.83
CA LEU A 15 42.10 15.52 26.99
C LEU A 15 41.48 15.91 25.64
N ILE A 16 42.29 16.44 24.72
CA ILE A 16 41.84 16.82 23.37
C ILE A 16 41.50 15.55 22.58
N GLU A 17 42.32 14.51 22.68
CA GLU A 17 42.06 13.22 22.03
C GLU A 17 40.75 12.58 22.53
N CYS A 18 40.47 12.66 23.84
CA CYS A 18 39.22 12.17 24.42
C CYS A 18 38.00 12.97 23.92
N LEU A 19 38.10 14.30 23.89
CA LEU A 19 37.03 15.16 23.35
C LEU A 19 36.74 14.85 21.88
N VAL A 20 37.78 14.73 21.06
CA VAL A 20 37.62 14.38 19.63
C VAL A 20 37.01 12.99 19.47
N ALA A 21 37.42 12.01 20.28
CA ALA A 21 36.84 10.67 20.26
C ALA A 21 35.35 10.68 20.62
N THR A 22 34.96 11.41 21.67
CA THR A 22 33.53 11.54 22.04
C THR A 22 32.72 12.22 20.94
N PHE A 23 33.25 13.28 20.33
CA PHE A 23 32.58 13.99 19.25
C PHE A 23 32.35 13.09 18.02
N ILE A 24 33.38 12.34 17.62
CA ILE A 24 33.29 11.36 16.52
C ILE A 24 32.23 10.31 16.85
N LEU A 25 32.27 9.74 18.06
CA LEU A 25 31.31 8.71 18.48
C LEU A 25 29.87 9.25 18.46
N THR A 26 29.62 10.43 19.03
CA THR A 26 28.29 11.04 19.03
C THR A 26 27.77 11.32 17.63
N THR A 27 28.65 11.77 16.73
CA THR A 27 28.28 12.05 15.33
C THR A 27 27.91 10.76 14.60
N ILE A 28 28.68 9.69 14.79
CA ILE A 28 28.38 8.36 14.21
C ILE A 28 27.05 7.84 14.75
N CYS A 29 26.80 7.93 16.05
CA CYS A 29 25.54 7.50 16.65
C CYS A 29 24.34 8.29 16.10
N MET A 30 24.45 9.61 15.95
CA MET A 30 23.38 10.43 15.36
C MET A 30 23.09 10.05 13.91
N LEU A 31 24.13 9.84 13.09
CA LEU A 31 23.98 9.37 11.71
C LEU A 31 23.28 8.01 11.66
N PHE A 32 23.69 7.07 12.50
CA PHE A 32 23.09 5.74 12.56
C PHE A 32 21.59 5.81 12.93
N VAL A 33 21.23 6.59 13.95
CA VAL A 33 19.81 6.78 14.32
C VAL A 33 19.01 7.41 13.18
N SER A 34 19.60 8.35 12.46
CA SER A 34 18.93 9.06 11.36
C SER A 34 18.67 8.13 10.17
N ILE A 35 19.66 7.30 9.80
CA ILE A 35 19.52 6.29 8.74
C ILE A 35 18.45 5.27 9.12
N ASN A 36 18.50 4.70 10.32
CA ASN A 36 17.52 3.71 10.77
C ASN A 36 16.09 4.28 10.82
N LYS A 37 15.92 5.55 11.22
CA LYS A 37 14.62 6.22 11.16
C LYS A 37 14.13 6.32 9.71
N GLY A 38 14.99 6.74 8.78
CA GLY A 38 14.67 6.80 7.36
C GLY A 38 14.25 5.44 6.80
N ASP A 39 15.01 4.39 7.11
CA ASP A 39 14.71 3.02 6.69
C ASP A 39 13.37 2.52 7.25
N MET A 40 13.07 2.81 8.52
CA MET A 40 11.78 2.47 9.11
C MET A 40 10.60 3.20 8.48
N VAL A 41 10.76 4.48 8.12
CA VAL A 41 9.71 5.22 7.41
C VAL A 41 9.49 4.61 6.02
N SER A 42 10.57 4.38 5.26
CA SER A 42 10.47 3.75 3.94
C SER A 42 9.84 2.35 4.01
N PHE A 43 10.19 1.57 5.03
CA PHE A 43 9.59 0.25 5.25
C PHE A 43 8.09 0.35 5.48
N LYS A 44 7.63 1.24 6.37
CA LYS A 44 6.20 1.44 6.65
C LYS A 44 5.43 1.91 5.42
N GLU A 45 6.02 2.78 4.61
CA GLU A 45 5.40 3.22 3.34
C GLU A 45 5.24 2.07 2.35
N ARG A 46 6.27 1.22 2.21
CA ARG A 46 6.21 0.03 1.35
C ARG A 46 5.17 -0.97 1.83
N GLU A 47 5.08 -1.18 3.14
CA GLU A 47 4.09 -2.07 3.74
C GLU A 47 2.67 -1.55 3.48
N ARG A 48 2.41 -0.26 3.72
CA ARG A 48 1.13 0.38 3.40
C ARG A 48 0.78 0.29 1.90
N ALA A 49 1.74 0.53 1.02
CA ALA A 49 1.53 0.41 -0.43
C ALA A 49 1.20 -1.04 -0.84
N ARG A 50 1.87 -2.02 -0.25
CA ARG A 50 1.58 -3.44 -0.46
C ARG A 50 0.17 -3.80 0.01
N ASP A 51 -0.21 -3.37 1.20
CA ASP A 51 -1.53 -3.66 1.76
C ASP A 51 -2.65 -3.03 0.92
N ASN A 52 -2.43 -1.79 0.44
CA ASN A 52 -3.34 -1.11 -0.50
C ASN A 52 -3.48 -1.86 -1.83
N SER A 53 -2.37 -2.38 -2.35
CA SER A 53 -2.37 -3.18 -3.59
C SER A 53 -3.12 -4.51 -3.40
N ILE A 54 -2.89 -5.20 -2.28
CA ILE A 54 -3.61 -6.44 -1.94
C ILE A 54 -5.11 -6.17 -1.82
N LEU A 55 -5.51 -5.12 -1.09
CA LEU A 55 -6.90 -4.73 -0.94
C LEU A 55 -7.57 -4.48 -2.30
N LEU A 56 -6.94 -3.69 -3.16
CA LEU A 56 -7.52 -3.39 -4.47
C LEU A 56 -7.61 -4.63 -5.36
N ASN A 57 -6.60 -5.51 -5.31
CA ASN A 57 -6.62 -6.77 -6.07
C ASN A 57 -7.74 -7.72 -5.61
N ASN A 58 -8.00 -7.77 -4.30
CA ASN A 58 -9.12 -8.55 -3.77
C ASN A 58 -10.44 -8.02 -4.31
N ILE A 59 -10.61 -6.70 -4.29
CA ILE A 59 -11.82 -6.03 -4.78
C ILE A 59 -11.99 -6.19 -6.29
N ILE A 60 -10.91 -6.09 -7.06
CA ILE A 60 -10.90 -6.38 -8.49
C ILE A 60 -11.36 -7.82 -8.76
N SER A 61 -10.87 -8.77 -7.96
CA SER A 61 -11.23 -10.18 -8.10
C SER A 61 -12.70 -10.42 -7.77
N GLU A 62 -13.21 -9.80 -6.70
CA GLU A 62 -14.63 -9.86 -6.35
C GLU A 62 -15.52 -9.27 -7.45
N LEU A 63 -15.19 -8.08 -7.96
CA LEU A 63 -15.94 -7.45 -9.04
C LEU A 63 -15.91 -8.30 -10.32
N LYS A 64 -14.76 -8.89 -10.67
CA LYS A 64 -14.64 -9.72 -11.87
C LYS A 64 -15.45 -11.00 -11.79
N PHE A 65 -15.36 -11.74 -10.69
CA PHE A 65 -15.79 -13.14 -10.64
C PHE A 65 -17.03 -13.39 -9.77
N ASN A 66 -17.33 -12.50 -8.84
CA ASN A 66 -18.36 -12.74 -7.82
C ASN A 66 -19.56 -11.79 -7.91
N VAL A 67 -19.38 -10.64 -8.56
CA VAL A 67 -20.46 -9.69 -8.88
C VAL A 67 -20.99 -9.98 -10.28
N LYS A 68 -22.30 -9.88 -10.52
CA LYS A 68 -22.86 -9.93 -11.87
C LYS A 68 -22.82 -8.55 -12.53
N LEU A 69 -22.69 -8.51 -13.85
CA LEU A 69 -22.73 -7.27 -14.64
C LEU A 69 -24.03 -6.51 -14.40
N GLU A 70 -25.16 -7.20 -14.42
CA GLU A 70 -26.50 -6.64 -14.16
C GLU A 70 -26.55 -5.92 -12.80
N ASP A 71 -26.18 -6.63 -11.72
CA ASP A 71 -26.17 -6.07 -10.35
C ASP A 71 -25.23 -4.85 -10.22
N LEU A 72 -24.12 -4.85 -10.97
CA LEU A 72 -23.14 -3.78 -10.96
C LEU A 72 -23.64 -2.54 -11.71
N GLU A 73 -24.34 -2.73 -12.84
CA GLU A 73 -24.94 -1.66 -13.62
C GLU A 73 -26.06 -0.95 -12.86
N GLU A 74 -26.90 -1.71 -12.15
CA GLU A 74 -27.96 -1.13 -11.31
C GLU A 74 -27.42 -0.26 -10.16
N LYS A 75 -26.22 -0.54 -9.68
CA LYS A 75 -25.58 0.19 -8.58
C LYS A 75 -24.85 1.46 -9.01
N PHE A 76 -24.60 1.65 -10.30
CA PHE A 76 -23.94 2.86 -10.78
C PHE A 76 -24.88 4.06 -10.74
N ILE A 77 -24.46 5.13 -10.06
CA ILE A 77 -25.13 6.43 -10.09
C ILE A 77 -24.23 7.39 -10.86
N ASN A 78 -24.70 7.92 -11.99
CA ASN A 78 -23.90 8.75 -12.90
C ASN A 78 -22.57 8.09 -13.31
N ASN A 79 -22.61 6.80 -13.65
CA ASN A 79 -21.43 5.99 -14.00
C ASN A 79 -20.38 5.85 -12.89
N LYS A 80 -20.75 6.11 -11.63
CA LYS A 80 -19.86 6.00 -10.46
C LYS A 80 -20.49 5.19 -9.34
N LEU A 81 -19.65 4.42 -8.65
CA LEU A 81 -20.00 3.64 -7.48
C LEU A 81 -18.91 3.84 -6.43
N SER A 82 -19.30 4.20 -5.21
CA SER A 82 -18.39 4.31 -4.07
C SER A 82 -18.53 3.11 -3.14
N ILE A 83 -17.42 2.48 -2.79
CA ILE A 83 -17.35 1.37 -1.85
C ILE A 83 -16.52 1.84 -0.66
N ASN A 84 -17.14 2.01 0.50
CA ASN A 84 -16.45 2.46 1.71
C ASN A 84 -15.70 1.29 2.35
N ILE A 85 -14.48 1.56 2.84
CA ILE A 85 -13.61 0.57 3.45
C ILE A 85 -13.51 0.84 4.96
N GLY A 86 -14.15 0.00 5.76
CA GLY A 86 -13.99 -0.03 7.21
C GLY A 86 -12.87 -0.98 7.68
N GLU A 87 -12.66 -1.04 9.00
CA GLU A 87 -11.66 -1.92 9.62
C GLU A 87 -11.94 -3.41 9.34
N ASP A 88 -13.21 -3.81 9.34
CA ASP A 88 -13.64 -5.20 9.10
C ASP A 88 -13.91 -5.54 7.63
N PHE A 89 -13.56 -4.64 6.70
CA PHE A 89 -13.91 -4.79 5.28
C PHE A 89 -13.42 -6.12 4.69
N ASN A 90 -12.19 -6.54 4.99
CA ASN A 90 -11.63 -7.79 4.47
C ASN A 90 -12.38 -9.03 4.98
N ASN A 91 -12.85 -9.00 6.23
CA ASN A 91 -13.63 -10.09 6.81
C ASN A 91 -15.04 -10.15 6.19
N LYS A 92 -15.66 -8.99 5.96
CA LYS A 92 -16.95 -8.88 5.27
C LYS A 92 -16.84 -9.35 3.82
N LEU A 93 -15.76 -9.03 3.12
CA LEU A 93 -15.51 -9.44 1.73
C LEU A 93 -15.47 -10.97 1.55
N GLN A 94 -15.14 -11.74 2.59
CA GLN A 94 -15.16 -13.20 2.54
C GLN A 94 -16.58 -13.80 2.62
N ASN A 95 -17.52 -13.08 3.25
CA ASN A 95 -18.83 -13.61 3.62
C ASN A 95 -19.98 -12.93 2.86
N GLU A 96 -19.74 -11.73 2.33
CA GLU A 96 -20.76 -10.87 1.74
C GLU A 96 -20.30 -10.34 0.36
N ASN A 97 -21.27 -10.08 -0.52
CA ASN A 97 -21.00 -9.45 -1.81
C ASN A 97 -20.53 -8.01 -1.59
N ILE A 98 -19.45 -7.63 -2.27
CA ILE A 98 -18.84 -6.28 -2.17
C ILE A 98 -19.84 -5.13 -2.40
N LEU A 99 -20.88 -5.32 -3.21
CA LEU A 99 -21.92 -4.31 -3.48
C LEU A 99 -22.85 -4.03 -2.28
N ASN A 100 -22.82 -4.91 -1.27
CA ASN A 100 -23.61 -4.80 -0.06
C ASN A 100 -22.79 -4.34 1.14
N ILE A 101 -21.46 -4.32 1.02
CA ILE A 101 -20.57 -3.85 2.08
C ILE A 101 -20.61 -2.33 2.09
N ASN A 102 -21.28 -1.78 3.11
CA ASN A 102 -21.33 -0.34 3.33
C ASN A 102 -20.87 -0.04 4.75
N ASP A 103 -19.61 0.39 4.89
CA ASP A 103 -19.10 0.92 6.15
C ASP A 103 -19.33 2.43 6.23
N GLU A 104 -19.62 2.93 7.44
CA GLU A 104 -19.87 4.36 7.69
C GLU A 104 -18.59 5.22 7.61
N SER A 105 -17.41 4.58 7.65
CA SER A 105 -16.12 5.28 7.58
C SER A 105 -15.87 5.84 6.18
N ARG A 106 -15.81 7.18 6.08
CA ARG A 106 -15.46 7.89 4.83
C ARG A 106 -13.96 8.10 4.62
N LYS A 107 -13.12 7.69 5.57
CA LYS A 107 -11.67 7.97 5.50
C LYS A 107 -11.01 7.27 4.32
N LYS A 108 -11.44 6.06 4.00
CA LYS A 108 -10.88 5.27 2.91
C LYS A 108 -11.99 4.61 2.11
N PHE A 109 -11.97 4.77 0.80
CA PHE A 109 -13.00 4.24 -0.08
C PHE A 109 -12.43 3.96 -1.46
N ILE A 110 -13.14 3.14 -2.23
CA ILE A 110 -12.86 2.92 -3.63
C ILE A 110 -13.95 3.56 -4.46
N LEU A 111 -13.52 4.41 -5.37
CA LEU A 111 -14.37 4.94 -6.43
C LEU A 111 -14.21 4.03 -7.66
N VAL A 112 -15.30 3.37 -8.03
CA VAL A 112 -15.41 2.62 -9.28
C VAL A 112 -16.07 3.53 -10.30
N GLU A 113 -15.38 3.85 -11.39
CA GLU A 113 -15.90 4.66 -12.49
C GLU A 113 -16.06 3.80 -13.75
N LYS A 114 -17.25 3.80 -14.34
CA LYS A 114 -17.49 3.17 -15.63
C LYS A 114 -16.87 4.05 -16.73
N VAL A 115 -15.91 3.47 -17.45
CA VAL A 115 -15.14 4.15 -18.50
C VAL A 115 -15.80 3.95 -19.86
N GLN A 116 -16.16 2.69 -20.16
CA GLN A 116 -16.65 2.32 -21.47
C GLN A 116 -17.46 1.02 -21.42
N ASP A 117 -18.53 0.97 -22.21
CA ASP A 117 -19.25 -0.27 -22.55
C ASP A 117 -18.53 -1.04 -23.64
N LEU A 118 -18.34 -2.34 -23.41
CA LEU A 118 -17.77 -3.28 -24.38
C LEU A 118 -18.87 -4.23 -24.84
N GLU A 119 -18.69 -4.83 -26.01
CA GLU A 119 -19.68 -5.74 -26.61
C GLU A 119 -20.07 -6.91 -25.69
N ASN A 120 -19.14 -7.39 -24.85
CA ASN A 120 -19.34 -8.50 -23.92
C ASN A 120 -18.96 -8.16 -22.46
N GLY A 121 -19.00 -6.89 -22.08
CA GLY A 121 -18.59 -6.48 -20.74
C GLY A 121 -18.49 -4.98 -20.54
N ILE A 122 -17.81 -4.58 -19.46
CA ILE A 122 -17.59 -3.18 -19.13
C ILE A 122 -16.14 -2.95 -18.72
N LYS A 123 -15.66 -1.74 -19.05
CA LYS A 123 -14.36 -1.24 -18.64
C LYS A 123 -14.53 -0.26 -17.49
N LEU A 124 -13.80 -0.49 -16.41
CA LEU A 124 -13.90 0.26 -15.15
C LEU A 124 -12.55 0.80 -14.73
N ASN A 125 -12.55 1.97 -14.11
CA ASN A 125 -11.43 2.49 -13.34
C ASN A 125 -11.76 2.35 -11.86
N LEU A 126 -10.87 1.69 -11.11
CA LEU A 126 -10.95 1.65 -9.65
C LEU A 126 -9.89 2.56 -9.09
N ILE A 127 -10.34 3.51 -8.27
CA ILE A 127 -9.50 4.52 -7.65
C ILE A 127 -9.62 4.35 -6.14
N LEU A 128 -8.55 3.89 -5.49
CA LEU A 128 -8.45 3.87 -4.04
C LEU A 128 -8.15 5.28 -3.55
N LYS A 129 -9.03 5.81 -2.71
CA LYS A 129 -8.89 7.13 -2.09
C LYS A 129 -8.80 7.03 -0.58
N GLU A 130 -7.96 7.87 0.00
CA GLU A 130 -7.83 8.06 1.44
C GLU A 130 -7.84 9.57 1.72
N ASP A 131 -8.76 10.05 2.55
CA ASP A 131 -9.00 11.48 2.81
C ASP A 131 -9.09 12.33 1.52
N ASP A 132 -9.85 11.83 0.53
CA ASP A 132 -10.02 12.37 -0.84
C ASP A 132 -8.78 12.41 -1.74
N ILE A 133 -7.63 11.94 -1.26
CA ILE A 133 -6.39 11.81 -2.03
C ILE A 133 -6.40 10.49 -2.79
N GLU A 134 -6.09 10.54 -4.10
CA GLU A 134 -5.89 9.33 -4.91
C GLU A 134 -4.58 8.64 -4.50
N ILE A 135 -4.70 7.41 -4.01
CA ILE A 135 -3.56 6.59 -3.56
C ILE A 135 -3.14 5.61 -4.64
N LEU A 136 -4.12 4.99 -5.31
CA LEU A 136 -3.89 3.96 -6.31
C LEU A 136 -5.00 4.00 -7.35
N LYS A 137 -4.65 3.79 -8.62
CA LYS A 137 -5.62 3.67 -9.70
C LYS A 137 -5.30 2.46 -10.56
N TYR A 138 -6.31 1.64 -10.81
CA TYR A 138 -6.23 0.48 -11.69
C TYR A 138 -7.37 0.48 -12.68
N GLU A 139 -7.03 0.16 -13.91
CA GLU A 139 -7.99 -0.11 -14.96
C GLU A 139 -8.31 -1.60 -14.96
N VAL A 140 -9.60 -1.93 -15.03
CA VAL A 140 -10.07 -3.31 -15.05
C VAL A 140 -11.16 -3.49 -16.10
N THR A 141 -11.12 -4.65 -16.76
CA THR A 141 -12.20 -5.11 -17.63
C THR A 141 -12.95 -6.25 -16.93
N LYS A 142 -14.28 -6.14 -16.88
CA LYS A 142 -15.19 -7.20 -16.45
C LYS A 142 -15.96 -7.69 -17.66
N GLU A 143 -15.85 -8.97 -17.96
CA GLU A 143 -16.50 -9.60 -19.13
C GLU A 143 -17.51 -10.66 -18.68
N LEU A 144 -18.56 -10.84 -19.47
CA LEU A 144 -19.68 -11.73 -19.14
C LEU A 144 -19.25 -13.18 -18.92
N TRP A 145 -18.20 -13.66 -19.60
CA TRP A 145 -17.69 -15.02 -19.40
C TRP A 145 -17.08 -15.24 -18.01
N MET A 146 -16.62 -14.17 -17.33
CA MET A 146 -16.01 -14.27 -16.00
C MET A 146 -17.02 -14.74 -14.94
N GLU A 147 -18.31 -14.51 -15.18
CA GLU A 147 -19.40 -14.95 -14.31
C GLU A 147 -19.72 -16.45 -14.47
N LYS A 148 -19.44 -17.02 -15.65
CA LYS A 148 -19.82 -18.40 -15.98
C LYS A 148 -19.03 -19.45 -15.19
N ARG A 149 -17.86 -19.11 -14.63
CA ARG A 149 -17.00 -20.06 -13.89
C ARG A 149 -17.61 -20.61 -12.59
N LYS A 150 -18.65 -20.00 -12.02
CA LYS A 150 -19.25 -20.47 -10.76
C LYS A 150 -20.32 -21.55 -10.92
N LYS A 151 -20.89 -21.76 -12.10
CA LYS A 151 -21.95 -22.77 -12.28
C LYS A 151 -21.46 -24.23 -12.22
N GLU A 152 -20.15 -24.47 -12.29
CA GLU A 152 -19.58 -25.84 -12.26
C GLU A 152 -19.21 -26.34 -10.85
N LYS A 153 -19.46 -25.55 -9.78
CA LYS A 153 -19.32 -26.02 -8.39
C LYS A 153 -20.65 -26.41 -7.73
N GLY A 154 -21.61 -26.90 -8.52
CA GLY A 154 -22.69 -27.74 -8.01
C GLY A 154 -22.16 -29.16 -7.82
N ILE A 155 -21.43 -29.42 -6.75
CA ILE A 155 -21.08 -30.79 -6.34
C ILE A 155 -22.28 -31.33 -5.58
N HIS A 156 -22.80 -32.45 -6.10
CA HIS A 156 -23.84 -33.31 -5.53
C HIS A 156 -23.57 -33.74 -4.09
#